data_AF-A0AAE6BH02-F1
#
_entry.id   AF-A0AAE6BH02-F1
#
_cell.length_a   1.000
_cell.length_b   1.000
_cell.length_c   1.000
_cell.angle_alpha   90.00
_cell.angle_beta   90.00
_cell.angle_gamma   90.00
#
_symmetry.space_group_name_H-M   'P 1'
#
loop_
_entity.id
_entity.type
_entity.pdbx_description
1 polymer ?
#
loop_
_entity_poly.entity_id
_entity_poly.type
_entity_poly.pdbx_seq_one_letter_code
_entity_poly.pdbx_strand_id
1 'polypeptide(L)'
;MTKLQELKKHLRSGKVYRRGDLAQWSSSVDRHLQQLLAEGYLTKLSTGVYHRPKQTAFGKAPAEDDALVEAFLKDDRYLVTSPNAYNSLGVGATQLYNKTVVYNHKRHGNFMLGGREFEFRRKPVFPKTLTKEFLLVDLVNNLDQLAEDRDQVLARVKERVLQGNRTALTRAAKDYGTVRTRKFFNDLVADMHAS
;
A
#
# COMPACT_ATOMS: atom_id res chain seq x y z
N MET A 1 -16.67 -34.65 -16.09
CA MET A 1 -16.37 -33.34 -15.47
C MET A 1 -15.81 -32.44 -16.56
N THR A 2 -16.27 -31.20 -16.71
CA THR A 2 -15.76 -30.31 -17.77
C THR A 2 -14.40 -29.72 -17.40
N LYS A 3 -13.60 -29.30 -18.39
CA LYS A 3 -12.32 -28.62 -18.14
C LYS A 3 -12.45 -27.35 -17.29
N LEU A 4 -13.57 -26.65 -17.41
CA LEU A 4 -13.90 -25.51 -16.55
C LEU A 4 -14.10 -25.93 -15.09
N GLN A 5 -14.77 -27.05 -14.84
CA GLN A 5 -14.98 -27.59 -13.49
C GLN A 5 -13.67 -28.08 -12.86
N GLU A 6 -12.74 -28.64 -13.65
CA GLU A 6 -11.38 -28.96 -13.19
C GLU A 6 -10.63 -27.70 -12.74
N LEU A 7 -10.66 -26.63 -13.56
CA LEU A 7 -10.03 -25.34 -13.21
C LEU A 7 -10.60 -24.77 -11.89
N LYS A 8 -11.93 -24.82 -11.69
CA LYS A 8 -12.58 -24.31 -10.48
C LYS A 8 -12.03 -24.94 -9.19
N LYS A 9 -11.60 -26.20 -9.21
CA LYS A 9 -11.01 -26.90 -8.05
C LYS A 9 -9.71 -26.27 -7.56
N HIS A 10 -8.97 -25.59 -8.44
CA HIS A 10 -7.73 -24.91 -8.10
C HIS A 10 -7.94 -23.48 -7.59
N LEU A 11 -9.13 -22.91 -7.80
CA LEU A 11 -9.47 -21.53 -7.45
C LEU A 11 -10.03 -21.45 -6.02
N ARG A 12 -9.20 -20.96 -5.10
CA ARG A 12 -9.54 -20.76 -3.70
C ARG A 12 -10.28 -19.45 -3.49
N SER A 13 -11.27 -19.47 -2.61
CA SER A 13 -12.00 -18.26 -2.21
C SER A 13 -11.09 -17.26 -1.50
N GLY A 14 -11.28 -15.98 -1.80
CA GLY A 14 -10.47 -14.85 -1.32
C GLY A 14 -9.18 -14.60 -2.12
N LYS A 15 -8.72 -15.52 -2.97
CA LYS A 15 -7.43 -15.40 -3.67
C LYS A 15 -7.51 -14.53 -4.93
N VAL A 16 -6.41 -13.83 -5.19
CA VAL A 16 -6.13 -13.11 -6.43
C VAL A 16 -5.27 -13.99 -7.33
N TYR A 17 -5.57 -13.98 -8.63
CA TYR A 17 -4.91 -14.76 -9.67
C TYR A 17 -4.56 -13.85 -10.84
N ARG A 18 -3.37 -14.04 -11.39
CA ARG A 18 -3.01 -13.49 -12.69
C ARG A 18 -3.44 -14.47 -13.78
N ARG A 19 -3.67 -13.96 -15.00
CA ARG A 19 -3.89 -14.81 -16.18
C ARG A 19 -2.83 -15.91 -16.30
N GLY A 20 -1.55 -15.56 -16.08
CA GLY A 20 -0.43 -16.49 -16.15
C GLY A 20 -0.52 -17.64 -15.14
N ASP A 21 -1.06 -17.38 -13.95
CA ASP A 21 -1.19 -18.40 -12.90
C ASP A 21 -2.25 -19.44 -13.28
N LEU A 22 -3.22 -19.09 -14.14
CA LEU A 22 -4.26 -20.02 -14.60
C LEU A 22 -3.79 -20.94 -15.73
N ALA A 23 -2.72 -20.55 -16.44
CA ALA A 23 -2.19 -21.32 -17.57
C ALA A 23 -1.68 -22.71 -17.15
N GLN A 24 -1.29 -22.87 -15.89
CA GLN A 24 -0.84 -24.16 -15.35
C GLN A 24 -1.97 -25.19 -15.20
N TRP A 25 -3.24 -24.76 -15.21
CA TRP A 25 -4.41 -25.63 -15.03
C TRP A 25 -5.37 -25.62 -16.22
N SER A 26 -5.08 -24.83 -17.26
CA SER A 26 -5.99 -24.65 -18.38
C SER A 26 -5.24 -24.28 -19.66
N SER A 27 -5.42 -25.09 -20.71
CA SER A 27 -4.95 -24.78 -22.07
C SER A 27 -5.80 -23.74 -22.81
N SER A 28 -7.01 -23.42 -22.31
CA SER A 28 -7.93 -22.43 -22.90
C SER A 28 -8.24 -21.29 -21.92
N VAL A 29 -7.19 -20.66 -21.37
CA VAL A 29 -7.28 -19.69 -20.26
C VAL A 29 -8.30 -18.59 -20.53
N ASP A 30 -8.24 -17.94 -21.69
CA ASP A 30 -9.08 -16.76 -21.96
C ASP A 30 -10.56 -17.13 -22.10
N ARG A 31 -10.87 -18.28 -22.72
CA ARG A 31 -12.23 -18.83 -22.80
C ARG A 31 -12.77 -19.14 -21.40
N HIS A 32 -12.00 -19.84 -20.57
CA HIS A 32 -12.44 -20.16 -19.21
C HIS A 32 -12.58 -18.90 -18.35
N LEU A 33 -11.68 -17.91 -18.48
CA LEU A 33 -11.81 -16.63 -17.80
C LEU A 33 -13.13 -15.93 -18.15
N GLN A 34 -13.48 -15.85 -19.44
CA GLN A 34 -14.76 -15.28 -19.87
C GLN A 34 -15.95 -15.99 -19.23
N GLN A 35 -15.94 -17.33 -19.20
CA GLN A 35 -17.00 -18.11 -18.56
C GLN A 35 -17.08 -17.85 -17.05
N LEU A 36 -15.94 -17.86 -16.35
CA LEU A 36 -15.87 -17.61 -14.91
C LEU A 36 -16.28 -16.18 -14.53
N LEU A 37 -15.98 -15.19 -15.38
CA LEU A 37 -16.42 -13.82 -15.20
C LEU A 37 -17.92 -13.67 -15.46
N ALA A 38 -18.44 -14.28 -16.53
CA ALA A 38 -19.85 -14.21 -16.90
C ALA A 38 -20.77 -14.82 -15.84
N GLU A 39 -20.39 -15.96 -15.25
CA GLU A 39 -21.14 -16.58 -14.14
C GLU A 39 -20.85 -15.93 -12.77
N GLY A 40 -20.00 -14.89 -12.73
CA GLY A 40 -19.63 -14.18 -11.52
C GLY A 40 -18.76 -14.98 -10.54
N TYR A 41 -18.17 -16.10 -10.99
CA TYR A 41 -17.24 -16.92 -10.21
C TYR A 41 -15.90 -16.21 -9.98
N LEU A 42 -15.46 -15.40 -10.94
CA LEU A 42 -14.35 -14.46 -10.79
C LEU A 42 -14.82 -13.02 -10.97
N THR A 43 -14.04 -12.09 -10.45
CA THR A 43 -14.17 -10.65 -10.69
C THR A 43 -12.87 -10.14 -11.30
N LYS A 44 -12.95 -9.34 -12.36
CA LYS A 44 -11.75 -8.71 -12.95
C LYS A 44 -11.34 -7.52 -12.10
N LEU A 45 -10.09 -7.50 -11.64
CA LEU A 45 -9.55 -6.39 -10.84
C LEU A 45 -8.78 -5.40 -11.71
N SER A 46 -8.04 -5.89 -12.70
CA SER A 46 -7.34 -5.08 -13.71
C SER A 46 -6.99 -5.96 -14.91
N THR A 47 -6.25 -5.43 -15.88
CA THR A 47 -5.82 -6.22 -17.04
C THR A 47 -4.94 -7.38 -16.60
N GLY A 48 -5.45 -8.60 -16.80
CA GLY A 48 -4.75 -9.84 -16.46
C GLY A 48 -4.74 -10.20 -14.99
N VAL A 49 -5.49 -9.50 -14.13
CA VAL A 49 -5.62 -9.78 -12.68
C VAL A 49 -7.09 -10.01 -12.32
N TYR A 50 -7.35 -11.11 -11.63
CA TYR A 50 -8.69 -11.61 -11.33
C TYR A 50 -8.79 -12.04 -9.87
N HIS A 51 -9.95 -11.87 -9.26
CA HIS A 51 -10.25 -12.24 -7.89
C HIS A 51 -11.28 -13.35 -7.85
N ARG A 52 -11.08 -14.33 -6.98
CA ARG A 52 -12.13 -15.27 -6.58
C ARG A 52 -12.73 -14.77 -5.26
N PRO A 53 -13.81 -13.99 -5.27
CA PRO A 53 -14.32 -13.36 -4.06
C PRO A 53 -14.79 -14.37 -3.02
N LYS A 54 -14.67 -13.98 -1.75
CA LYS A 54 -15.35 -14.67 -0.64
C LYS A 54 -16.75 -14.13 -0.52
N GLN A 55 -17.73 -15.03 -0.40
CA GLN A 55 -19.10 -14.62 -0.10
C GLN A 55 -19.22 -14.33 1.39
N THR A 56 -19.82 -13.18 1.68
CA THR A 56 -20.12 -12.69 3.02
C THR A 56 -21.60 -12.32 3.10
N ALA A 57 -22.10 -12.06 4.30
CA ALA A 57 -23.47 -11.57 4.50
C ALA A 57 -23.75 -10.25 3.75
N PHE A 58 -22.70 -9.48 3.45
CA PHE A 58 -22.76 -8.19 2.75
C PHE A 58 -22.44 -8.31 1.24
N GLY A 59 -22.36 -9.53 0.70
CA GLY A 59 -22.01 -9.80 -0.69
C GLY A 59 -20.56 -10.23 -0.90
N LYS A 60 -20.03 -9.95 -2.09
CA LYS A 60 -18.66 -10.33 -2.50
C LYS A 60 -17.64 -9.46 -1.76
N ALA A 61 -16.83 -10.07 -0.90
CA ALA A 61 -15.71 -9.38 -0.26
C ALA A 61 -14.73 -8.86 -1.32
N PRO A 62 -14.17 -7.64 -1.15
CA PRO A 62 -13.11 -7.14 -2.00
C PRO A 62 -11.83 -7.99 -1.87
N ALA A 63 -10.90 -7.80 -2.79
CA ALA A 63 -9.58 -8.39 -2.66
C ALA A 63 -8.76 -7.65 -1.60
N GLU A 64 -7.96 -8.40 -0.85
CA GLU A 64 -6.97 -7.81 0.06
C GLU A 64 -5.95 -6.99 -0.73
N ASP A 65 -5.60 -5.81 -0.20
CA ASP A 65 -4.74 -4.85 -0.89
C ASP A 65 -3.38 -5.46 -1.24
N ASP A 66 -2.75 -6.18 -0.31
CA ASP A 66 -1.45 -6.84 -0.53
C ASP A 66 -1.53 -7.85 -1.67
N ALA A 67 -2.52 -8.74 -1.66
CA ALA A 67 -2.68 -9.77 -2.70
C ALA A 67 -2.95 -9.15 -4.09
N LEU A 68 -3.71 -8.05 -4.13
CA LEU A 68 -3.99 -7.31 -5.36
C LEU A 68 -2.74 -6.58 -5.88
N VAL A 69 -2.05 -5.86 -5.01
CA VAL A 69 -0.84 -5.10 -5.34
C VAL A 69 0.28 -6.04 -5.80
N GLU A 70 0.50 -7.15 -5.10
CA GLU A 70 1.51 -8.15 -5.46
C GLU A 70 1.24 -8.73 -6.85
N ALA A 71 0.00 -9.13 -7.12
CA ALA A 71 -0.40 -9.66 -8.43
C ALA A 71 -0.23 -8.62 -9.54
N PHE A 72 -0.55 -7.36 -9.26
CA PHE A 72 -0.44 -6.26 -10.22
C PHE A 72 1.01 -5.87 -10.53
N LEU A 73 1.88 -5.79 -9.51
CA LEU A 73 3.30 -5.48 -9.64
C LEU A 73 4.13 -6.66 -10.14
N LYS A 74 3.64 -7.89 -9.95
CA LYS A 74 4.43 -9.12 -10.09
C LYS A 74 5.71 -9.03 -9.24
N ASP A 75 5.59 -8.49 -8.03
CA ASP A 75 6.69 -8.24 -7.07
C ASP A 75 6.10 -8.32 -5.66
N ASP A 76 6.90 -8.80 -4.72
CA ASP A 76 6.61 -8.82 -3.28
C ASP A 76 7.29 -7.67 -2.53
N ARG A 77 8.17 -6.91 -3.19
CA ARG A 77 8.84 -5.73 -2.62
C ARG A 77 8.02 -4.48 -2.87
N TYR A 78 7.06 -4.27 -1.98
CA TYR A 78 6.26 -3.05 -1.91
C TYR A 78 5.88 -2.75 -0.46
N LEU A 79 5.36 -1.55 -0.25
CA LEU A 79 4.77 -1.13 1.02
C LEU A 79 3.45 -0.43 0.73
N VAL A 80 2.35 -1.03 1.20
CA VAL A 80 1.03 -0.41 1.17
C VAL A 80 0.90 0.51 2.38
N THR A 81 0.47 1.75 2.14
CA THR A 81 0.23 2.75 3.18
C THR A 81 -0.91 3.68 2.78
N SER A 82 -1.28 4.60 3.66
CA SER A 82 -2.21 5.70 3.36
C SER A 82 -1.87 6.90 4.24
N PRO A 83 -2.29 8.12 3.86
CA PRO A 83 -2.19 9.27 4.75
C PRO A 83 -2.83 9.03 6.13
N ASN A 84 -3.88 8.20 6.20
CA ASN A 84 -4.55 7.84 7.45
C ASN A 84 -3.62 7.10 8.43
N ALA A 85 -2.53 6.48 7.95
CA ALA A 85 -1.55 5.81 8.82
C ALA A 85 -0.87 6.78 9.79
N TYR A 86 -0.79 8.08 9.45
CA TYR A 86 -0.22 9.12 10.31
C TYR A 86 -1.04 9.36 11.58
N ASN A 87 -2.33 8.98 11.60
CA ASN A 87 -3.18 9.13 12.79
C ASN A 87 -2.63 8.33 13.98
N SER A 88 -1.98 7.20 13.71
CA SER A 88 -1.30 6.39 14.74
C SER A 88 -0.14 7.11 15.45
N LEU A 89 0.38 8.19 14.86
CA LEU A 89 1.45 9.01 15.44
C LEU A 89 0.92 10.01 16.48
N GLY A 90 -0.40 10.21 16.57
CA GLY A 90 -0.99 11.18 17.49
C GLY A 90 -0.53 12.62 17.19
N VAL A 91 -0.26 12.94 15.93
CA VAL A 91 0.06 14.31 15.45
C VAL A 91 -1.21 15.12 15.16
N GLY A 92 -2.37 14.56 15.51
CA GLY A 92 -3.71 15.11 15.27
C GLY A 92 -3.99 15.43 13.81
N ALA A 93 -3.53 14.55 12.92
CA ALA A 93 -4.15 14.40 11.61
C ALA A 93 -5.56 13.85 11.83
N THR A 94 -6.55 14.56 11.31
CA THR A 94 -7.98 14.25 11.51
C THR A 94 -8.71 14.05 10.18
N GLN A 95 -8.13 14.52 9.08
CA GLN A 95 -8.68 14.31 7.75
C GLN A 95 -8.65 12.82 7.38
N LEU A 96 -9.80 12.30 6.94
CA LEU A 96 -9.91 10.97 6.34
C LEU A 96 -9.65 11.06 4.83
N TYR A 97 -8.70 10.26 4.37
CA TYR A 97 -8.33 10.15 2.96
C TYR A 97 -8.83 8.84 2.38
N ASN A 98 -9.61 8.91 1.30
CA ASN A 98 -9.96 7.75 0.49
C ASN A 98 -8.86 7.45 -0.53
N LYS A 99 -7.67 7.11 -0.03
CA LYS A 99 -6.46 6.97 -0.86
C LYS A 99 -5.53 5.89 -0.32
N THR A 100 -5.22 4.91 -1.17
CA THR A 100 -4.17 3.92 -0.91
C THR A 100 -2.91 4.29 -1.69
N VAL A 101 -1.76 4.29 -1.02
CA VAL A 101 -0.46 4.60 -1.61
C VAL A 101 0.41 3.34 -1.56
N VAL A 102 1.11 3.06 -2.65
CA VAL A 102 1.99 1.88 -2.78
C VAL A 102 3.40 2.32 -3.13
N TYR A 103 4.31 2.24 -2.15
CA TYR A 103 5.73 2.39 -2.42
C TYR A 103 6.27 1.11 -3.02
N ASN A 104 6.97 1.23 -4.15
CA ASN A 104 7.45 0.09 -4.91
C ASN A 104 8.65 0.48 -5.78
N HIS A 105 9.23 -0.47 -6.51
CA HIS A 105 10.37 -0.21 -7.39
C HIS A 105 10.03 -0.23 -8.90
N LYS A 106 8.80 -0.59 -9.28
CA LYS A 106 8.43 -0.92 -10.67
C LYS A 106 7.55 0.11 -11.38
N ARG A 107 6.55 0.64 -10.69
CA ARG A 107 5.49 1.49 -11.26
C ARG A 107 5.37 2.81 -10.51
N HIS A 108 4.97 3.83 -11.25
CA HIS A 108 4.64 5.16 -10.73
C HIS A 108 3.35 5.64 -11.42
N GLY A 109 2.49 6.35 -10.70
CA GLY A 109 1.23 6.91 -11.19
C GLY A 109 -0.02 6.32 -10.52
N ASN A 110 -1.20 6.81 -10.90
CA ASN A 110 -2.47 6.36 -10.36
C ASN A 110 -3.05 5.20 -11.19
N PHE A 111 -3.59 4.19 -10.51
CA PHE A 111 -4.19 3.01 -11.15
C PHE A 111 -5.51 2.65 -10.49
N MET A 112 -6.51 2.30 -11.31
CA MET A 112 -7.77 1.72 -10.85
C MET A 112 -7.65 0.21 -10.76
N LEU A 113 -7.69 -0.34 -9.54
CA LEU A 113 -7.62 -1.76 -9.25
C LEU A 113 -8.87 -2.19 -8.46
N GLY A 114 -9.66 -3.10 -9.01
CA GLY A 114 -10.88 -3.58 -8.37
C GLY A 114 -11.90 -2.47 -8.08
N GLY A 115 -11.91 -1.41 -8.89
CA GLY A 115 -12.76 -0.23 -8.70
C GLY A 115 -12.26 0.78 -7.67
N ARG A 116 -11.06 0.58 -7.10
CA ARG A 116 -10.42 1.49 -6.14
C ARG A 116 -9.21 2.17 -6.77
N GLU A 117 -8.98 3.43 -6.42
CA GLU A 117 -7.79 4.17 -6.86
C GLU A 117 -6.60 3.87 -5.94
N PHE A 118 -5.45 3.57 -6.55
CA PHE A 118 -4.18 3.38 -5.88
C PHE A 118 -3.14 4.33 -6.50
N GLU A 119 -2.42 5.07 -5.66
CA GLU A 119 -1.26 5.84 -6.09
C GLU A 119 0.02 5.01 -5.91
N PHE A 120 0.61 4.58 -7.01
CA PHE A 120 1.89 3.91 -7.00
C PHE A 120 3.01 4.94 -7.03
N ARG A 121 3.93 4.88 -6.07
CA ARG A 121 5.13 5.72 -6.07
C ARG A 121 6.37 4.88 -6.12
N ARG A 122 7.14 5.06 -7.19
CA ARG A 122 8.48 4.48 -7.27
C ARG A 122 9.41 5.16 -6.26
N LYS A 123 9.87 4.40 -5.26
CA LYS A 123 10.81 4.85 -4.23
C LYS A 123 12.07 3.96 -4.29
N PRO A 124 13.28 4.54 -4.17
CA PRO A 124 14.51 3.74 -4.18
C PRO A 124 14.63 2.85 -2.95
N VAL A 125 14.14 3.32 -1.80
CA VAL A 125 14.19 2.60 -0.51
C VAL A 125 12.91 2.87 0.26
N PHE A 126 12.38 1.84 0.91
CA PHE A 126 11.28 1.88 1.89
C PHE A 126 11.41 0.65 2.81
N PRO A 127 10.87 0.66 4.04
CA PRO A 127 10.93 -0.49 4.93
C PRO A 127 9.95 -1.59 4.48
N LYS A 128 10.16 -2.81 4.97
CA LYS A 128 9.23 -3.94 4.74
C LYS A 128 7.91 -3.79 5.48
N THR A 129 7.92 -3.11 6.62
CA THR A 129 6.74 -2.89 7.47
C THR A 129 6.70 -1.43 7.93
N LEU A 130 5.50 -0.93 8.23
CA LEU A 130 5.35 0.40 8.78
C LEU A 130 5.88 0.43 10.22
N THR A 131 6.87 1.29 10.47
CA THR A 131 7.36 1.61 11.81
C THR A 131 6.97 3.04 12.16
N LYS A 132 6.96 3.37 13.46
CA LYS A 132 6.66 4.73 13.93
C LYS A 132 7.66 5.74 13.37
N GLU A 133 8.95 5.39 13.37
CA GLU A 133 10.03 6.24 12.88
C GLU A 133 9.92 6.48 11.38
N PHE A 134 9.58 5.43 10.60
CA PHE A 134 9.32 5.59 9.18
C PHE A 134 8.12 6.49 8.92
N LEU A 135 7.02 6.29 9.64
CA LEU A 135 5.80 7.09 9.47
C LEU A 135 6.03 8.57 9.81
N LEU A 136 6.83 8.91 10.81
CA LEU A 136 7.22 10.30 11.10
C LEU A 136 8.01 10.92 9.94
N VAL A 137 8.97 10.17 9.39
CA VAL A 137 9.77 10.63 8.24
C VAL A 137 8.91 10.76 6.99
N ASP A 138 8.03 9.80 6.75
CA ASP A 138 7.13 9.79 5.59
C ASP A 138 6.08 10.90 5.68
N LEU A 139 5.56 11.18 6.87
CA LEU A 139 4.68 12.32 7.11
C LEU A 139 5.36 13.63 6.68
N VAL A 140 6.58 13.90 7.16
CA VAL A 140 7.32 15.13 6.80
C VAL A 140 7.68 15.15 5.32
N ASN A 141 8.00 14.00 4.71
CA ASN A 141 8.24 13.90 3.26
C ASN A 141 7.02 14.29 2.41
N ASN A 142 5.80 14.07 2.92
CA ASN A 142 4.56 14.21 2.17
C ASN A 142 3.65 15.32 2.70
N LEU A 143 4.14 16.15 3.62
CA LEU A 143 3.32 17.10 4.37
C LEU A 143 2.60 18.10 3.47
N ASP A 144 3.26 18.54 2.39
CA ASP A 144 2.69 19.47 1.41
C ASP A 144 1.52 18.87 0.58
N GLN A 145 1.24 17.56 0.74
CA GLN A 145 0.13 16.86 0.09
C GLN A 145 -1.05 16.61 1.04
N LEU A 146 -0.92 16.99 2.31
CA LEU A 146 -1.97 16.86 3.31
C LEU A 146 -2.76 18.17 3.40
N ALA A 147 -4.04 18.05 3.71
CA ALA A 147 -4.91 19.20 3.98
C ALA A 147 -4.69 19.80 5.39
N GLU A 148 -3.82 19.19 6.20
CA GLU A 148 -3.56 19.60 7.58
C GLU A 148 -2.71 20.86 7.66
N ASP A 149 -2.85 21.61 8.75
CA ASP A 149 -1.98 22.76 9.02
C ASP A 149 -0.54 22.30 9.19
N ARG A 150 0.31 22.76 8.28
CA ARG A 150 1.70 22.33 8.19
C ARG A 150 2.50 22.64 9.45
N ASP A 151 2.34 23.82 10.02
CA ASP A 151 3.15 24.25 11.16
C ASP A 151 2.70 23.56 12.45
N GLN A 152 1.39 23.34 12.61
CA GLN A 152 0.85 22.56 13.73
C GLN A 152 1.29 21.10 13.68
N VAL A 153 1.27 20.47 12.49
CA VAL A 153 1.74 19.10 12.33
C VAL A 153 3.23 19.01 12.64
N LEU A 154 4.05 19.94 12.16
CA LEU A 154 5.49 19.94 12.47
C LEU A 154 5.76 20.14 13.96
N ALA A 155 5.03 21.02 14.64
CA ALA A 155 5.15 21.22 16.09
C ALA A 155 4.89 19.91 16.85
N ARG A 156 3.81 19.20 16.51
CA ARG A 156 3.48 17.90 17.12
C ARG A 156 4.47 16.81 16.75
N VAL A 157 4.99 16.80 15.52
CA VAL A 157 6.09 15.89 15.15
C VAL A 157 7.27 16.12 16.08
N LYS A 158 7.66 17.37 16.35
CA LYS A 158 8.75 17.66 17.30
C LYS A 158 8.49 17.04 18.67
N GLU A 159 7.30 17.24 19.24
CA GLU A 159 6.92 16.62 20.52
C GLU A 159 7.03 15.10 20.52
N ARG A 160 6.61 14.44 19.42
CA ARG A 160 6.72 12.98 19.27
C ARG A 160 8.16 12.50 19.17
N VAL A 161 9.04 13.27 18.53
CA VAL A 161 10.47 12.97 18.49
C VAL A 161 11.10 13.03 19.87
N LEU A 162 10.72 14.01 20.70
CA LEU A 162 11.23 14.13 22.08
C LEU A 162 10.96 12.87 22.92
N GLN A 163 9.83 12.21 22.68
CA GLN A 163 9.33 11.04 23.41
C GLN A 163 9.78 9.70 22.81
N GLY A 164 10.43 9.70 21.63
CA GLY A 164 10.70 8.51 20.84
C GLY A 164 12.14 8.00 20.89
N ASN A 165 12.42 6.92 20.14
CA ASN A 165 13.77 6.42 19.96
C ASN A 165 14.53 7.26 18.92
N ARG A 166 15.37 8.17 19.42
CA ARG A 166 16.13 9.13 18.62
C ARG A 166 17.06 8.46 17.61
N THR A 167 17.80 7.44 18.02
CA THR A 167 18.73 6.71 17.15
C THR A 167 18.01 6.04 15.99
N ALA A 168 16.86 5.41 16.26
CA ALA A 168 16.04 4.79 15.23
C ALA A 168 15.46 5.83 14.26
N LEU A 169 15.04 7.00 14.77
CA LEU A 169 14.53 8.09 13.94
C LEU A 169 15.61 8.72 13.06
N THR A 170 16.80 9.01 13.61
CA THR A 170 17.93 9.55 12.82
C THR A 170 18.29 8.59 11.68
N ARG A 171 18.29 7.28 11.96
CA ARG A 171 18.48 6.26 10.93
C ARG A 171 17.36 6.28 9.89
N ALA A 172 16.09 6.30 10.31
CA ALA A 172 14.96 6.36 9.38
C ALA A 172 14.99 7.64 8.51
N ALA A 173 15.35 8.78 9.08
CA ALA A 173 15.49 10.04 8.36
C ALA A 173 16.61 9.95 7.30
N LYS A 174 17.76 9.38 7.67
CA LYS A 174 18.86 9.13 6.73
C LYS A 174 18.44 8.22 5.57
N ASP A 175 17.77 7.11 5.89
CA ASP A 175 17.44 6.04 4.94
C ASP A 175 16.26 6.42 4.02
N TYR A 176 15.27 7.16 4.52
CA TYR A 176 13.98 7.38 3.84
C TYR A 176 13.60 8.86 3.64
N GLY A 177 14.30 9.79 4.30
CA GLY A 177 13.99 11.22 4.22
C GLY A 177 14.44 11.85 2.91
N THR A 178 13.66 12.79 2.38
CA THR A 178 14.13 13.76 1.38
C THR A 178 15.23 14.66 1.98
N VAL A 179 15.92 15.45 1.16
CA VAL A 179 16.93 16.41 1.64
C VAL A 179 16.37 17.33 2.73
N ARG A 180 15.18 17.89 2.49
CA ARG A 180 14.49 18.78 3.43
C ARG A 180 14.11 18.06 4.73
N THR A 181 13.55 16.86 4.61
CA THR A 181 13.16 16.04 5.77
C THR A 181 14.36 15.65 6.61
N ARG A 182 15.47 15.25 5.98
CA ARG A 182 16.72 14.94 6.68
C ARG A 182 17.22 16.14 7.46
N LYS A 183 17.24 17.31 6.84
CA LYS A 183 17.63 18.55 7.51
C LYS A 183 16.73 18.81 8.74
N PHE A 184 15.42 18.74 8.58
CA PHE A 184 14.46 18.94 9.67
C PHE A 184 14.73 18.03 10.89
N PHE A 185 14.92 16.72 10.68
CA PHE A 185 15.18 15.81 11.80
C PHE A 185 16.59 15.94 12.37
N ASN A 186 17.59 16.26 11.56
CA ASN A 186 18.96 16.49 12.04
C ASN A 186 19.05 17.73 12.91
N ASP A 187 18.45 18.84 12.47
CA ASP A 187 18.40 20.10 13.22
C ASP A 187 17.68 19.87 14.56
N LEU A 188 16.55 19.17 14.54
CA LEU A 188 15.77 18.85 15.74
C LEU A 188 16.57 18.01 16.76
N VAL A 189 17.32 17.00 16.30
CA VAL A 189 18.16 16.17 17.18
C VAL A 189 19.34 16.98 17.71
N ALA A 190 19.94 17.87 16.91
CA ALA A 190 21.05 18.73 17.33
C ALA A 190 20.64 19.75 18.41
N ASP A 191 19.49 20.43 18.23
CA ASP A 191 18.97 21.40 19.20
C ASP A 191 18.74 20.78 20.59
N MET A 192 18.36 19.50 20.61
CA MET A 192 18.15 18.74 21.85
C MET A 192 19.44 18.30 22.55
N HIS A 193 20.58 18.27 21.84
CA HIS A 193 21.88 18.00 22.45
C HIS A 193 22.53 19.27 23.00
N ALA A 194 22.10 20.45 22.53
CA ALA A 194 22.57 21.75 22.97
C ALA A 194 21.77 22.32 24.17
N SER A 195 20.63 21.70 24.52
CA SER A 195 19.75 22.07 25.63
C SER A 195 19.91 21.11 26.81
#